data_AF-A0A1R1XGJ1-F1
#
_entry.id   AF-A0A1R1XGJ1-F1
#
_cell.length_a   1.000
_cell.length_b   1.000
_cell.length_c   1.000
_cell.angle_alpha   90.00
_cell.angle_beta   90.00
_cell.angle_gamma   90.00
#
_symmetry.space_group_name_H-M   'P 1'
#
loop_
_entity.id
_entity.type
_entity.pdbx_description
1 polymer ?
#
loop_
_entity_poly.entity_id
_entity_poly.type
_entity_poly.pdbx_seq_one_letter_code
_entity_poly.pdbx_strand_id
1 'polypeptide(L)'
;MCGFGNKDRRPCTPPPILKLTVRDKNNNEVDPRTLDVSFYMAIASLTSSDGIHDIDLVKHKVMDNNTQNQSYDSNNNTDEYSVSENDSEERNFVIHPEDFFRMHSVEKGVKRDQYLKILVGNTVSTASVLFDLNGDPGIFFIFYDLSIRKDGKFKLKFSFFTLQW
;
A
#
# COMPACT_ATOMS: atom_id res chain seq x y z
N MET A 1 -0.67 -11.08 -6.79
CA MET A 1 0.30 -10.89 -5.69
C MET A 1 1.72 -10.64 -6.21
N CYS A 2 2.52 -9.89 -5.44
CA CYS A 2 3.99 -9.88 -5.55
C CYS A 2 4.71 -10.62 -4.41
N GLY A 3 3.98 -11.19 -3.45
CA GLY A 3 4.55 -11.87 -2.29
C GLY A 3 5.38 -10.93 -1.38
N PHE A 4 6.10 -11.51 -0.42
CA PHE A 4 6.95 -10.77 0.52
C PHE A 4 8.43 -10.70 0.10
N GLY A 5 8.82 -11.46 -0.92
CA GLY A 5 10.12 -11.31 -1.57
C GLY A 5 10.22 -10.01 -2.38
N ASN A 6 11.45 -9.54 -2.63
CA ASN A 6 11.70 -8.34 -3.45
C ASN A 6 11.85 -8.66 -4.95
N LYS A 7 11.79 -9.94 -5.36
CA LYS A 7 12.18 -10.39 -6.70
C LYS A 7 11.04 -10.42 -7.74
N ASP A 8 9.77 -10.61 -7.36
CA ASP A 8 8.64 -10.68 -8.29
C ASP A 8 7.58 -9.61 -7.99
N ARG A 9 7.92 -8.34 -8.29
CA ARG A 9 7.00 -7.22 -8.11
C ARG A 9 6.18 -6.99 -9.39
N ARG A 10 4.85 -7.03 -9.26
CA ARG A 10 3.90 -6.89 -10.36
C ARG A 10 3.01 -5.66 -10.14
N PRO A 11 3.22 -4.56 -10.89
CA PRO A 11 2.36 -3.39 -10.80
C PRO A 11 0.90 -3.70 -11.15
N CYS A 12 -0.03 -3.04 -10.47
CA CYS A 12 -1.45 -3.05 -10.78
C CYS A 12 -1.65 -2.57 -12.22
N THR A 13 -2.43 -3.35 -12.98
CA THR A 13 -2.70 -3.07 -14.40
C THR A 13 -4.22 -3.00 -14.61
N PRO A 14 -4.75 -1.94 -15.26
CA PRO A 14 -4.05 -0.73 -15.69
C PRO A 14 -3.55 0.13 -14.51
N PRO A 15 -2.56 1.01 -14.70
CA PRO A 15 -2.13 1.94 -13.66
C PRO A 15 -3.29 2.89 -13.30
N PRO A 16 -3.60 3.08 -12.00
CA PRO A 16 -4.61 4.06 -11.61
C PRO A 16 -4.20 5.48 -12.00
N ILE A 17 -5.14 6.19 -12.65
CA ILE A 17 -4.99 7.59 -13.03
C ILE A 17 -6.17 8.35 -12.44
N LEU A 18 -5.89 9.42 -11.70
CA LEU A 18 -6.91 10.29 -11.11
C LEU A 18 -6.91 11.64 -11.83
N LYS A 19 -8.09 12.21 -12.08
CA LYS A 19 -8.27 13.61 -12.52
C LYS A 19 -8.82 14.42 -11.35
N LEU A 20 -8.16 15.53 -11.01
CA LEU A 20 -8.65 16.49 -10.01
C LEU A 20 -9.47 17.57 -10.71
N THR A 21 -10.73 17.69 -10.29
CA THR A 21 -11.61 18.78 -10.67
C THR A 21 -11.63 19.83 -9.57
N VAL A 22 -11.24 21.05 -9.89
CA VAL A 22 -11.27 22.19 -8.96
C VAL A 22 -12.44 23.08 -9.34
N ARG A 23 -13.26 23.45 -8.34
CA ARG A 23 -14.40 24.35 -8.55
C ARG A 23 -14.28 25.58 -7.67
N ASP A 24 -14.69 26.72 -8.22
CA ASP A 24 -14.81 27.96 -7.47
C ASP A 24 -16.02 27.93 -6.51
N LYS A 25 -16.17 29.00 -5.73
CA LYS A 25 -17.30 29.18 -4.80
C LYS A 25 -18.68 29.20 -5.48
N ASN A 26 -18.72 29.45 -6.79
CA ASN A 26 -19.94 29.48 -7.60
C ASN A 26 -20.16 28.14 -8.33
N ASN A 27 -19.36 27.11 -8.02
CA ASN A 27 -19.38 25.78 -8.64
C ASN A 27 -18.97 25.76 -10.14
N ASN A 28 -18.27 26.79 -10.62
CA ASN A 28 -17.64 26.77 -11.94
C ASN A 28 -16.30 26.04 -11.88
N GLU A 29 -15.97 25.26 -12.90
CA GLU A 29 -14.67 24.58 -13.01
C GLU A 29 -13.56 25.60 -13.28
N VAL A 30 -12.46 25.49 -12.52
CA VAL A 30 -11.28 26.36 -12.66
C VAL A 30 -10.36 25.77 -13.72
N ASP A 31 -9.84 26.61 -14.63
CA ASP A 31 -8.90 26.19 -15.67
C ASP A 31 -7.62 25.59 -15.03
N PRO A 32 -7.31 24.30 -15.26
CA PRO A 32 -6.13 23.62 -14.72
C PRO A 32 -4.80 24.36 -14.94
N ARG A 33 -4.68 25.12 -16.03
CA ARG A 33 -3.45 25.83 -16.41
C ARG A 33 -3.18 27.06 -15.55
N THR A 34 -4.18 27.50 -14.80
CA THR A 34 -4.10 28.69 -13.94
C THR A 34 -3.67 28.37 -12.50
N LEU A 35 -3.59 27.08 -12.16
CA LEU A 35 -3.30 26.61 -10.81
C LEU A 35 -1.82 26.25 -10.66
N ASP A 36 -1.19 26.68 -9.56
CA ASP A 36 0.10 26.14 -9.14
C ASP A 36 -0.12 24.79 -8.45
N VAL A 37 0.17 23.71 -9.17
CA VAL A 37 -0.04 22.34 -8.71
C VAL A 37 1.22 21.73 -8.07
N SER A 38 2.29 22.52 -7.88
CA SER A 38 3.61 22.03 -7.43
C SER A 38 3.55 21.29 -6.09
N PHE A 39 2.57 21.62 -5.25
CA PHE A 39 2.39 21.05 -3.91
C PHE A 39 1.15 20.15 -3.78
N TYR A 40 0.51 19.82 -4.89
CA TYR A 40 -0.63 18.91 -4.91
C TYR A 40 -0.14 17.47 -4.97
N MET A 41 -0.60 16.66 -4.03
CA MET A 41 -0.22 15.26 -3.89
C MET A 41 -1.43 14.39 -3.62
N ALA A 42 -1.39 13.17 -4.16
CA ALA A 42 -2.33 12.11 -3.87
C ALA A 42 -1.58 10.92 -3.27
N ILE A 43 -2.13 10.36 -2.19
CA ILE A 43 -1.60 9.17 -1.52
C ILE A 43 -2.57 8.01 -1.73
N ALA A 44 -2.05 6.89 -2.21
CA ALA A 44 -2.79 5.63 -2.31
C ALA A 44 -2.60 4.80 -1.03
N SER A 45 -3.70 4.25 -0.52
CA SER A 45 -3.74 3.24 0.54
C SER A 45 -4.73 2.12 0.19
N LEU A 46 -4.72 1.03 0.96
CA LEU A 46 -5.65 -0.09 0.80
C LEU A 46 -6.77 -0.06 1.82
N THR A 47 -7.98 -0.30 1.32
CA THR A 47 -9.16 -0.61 2.12
C THR A 47 -9.70 -2.00 1.79
N SER A 48 -10.47 -2.57 2.73
CA SER A 48 -11.23 -3.79 2.52
C SER A 48 -12.16 -3.68 1.32
N SER A 49 -12.62 -4.80 0.77
CA SER A 49 -13.47 -4.82 -0.43
C SER A 49 -14.80 -4.06 -0.26
N ASP A 50 -15.32 -3.97 0.96
CA ASP A 50 -16.48 -3.12 1.28
C ASP A 50 -16.13 -1.61 1.30
N GLY A 51 -14.85 -1.27 1.51
CA GLY A 51 -14.34 0.10 1.59
C GLY A 51 -14.36 0.69 3.01
N ILE A 52 -14.65 -0.11 4.03
CA ILE A 52 -14.90 0.37 5.40
C ILE A 52 -13.61 0.40 6.23
N HIS A 53 -12.76 -0.62 6.11
CA HIS A 53 -11.59 -0.80 6.98
C HIS A 53 -10.30 -0.53 6.21
N ASP A 54 -9.41 0.29 6.77
CA ASP A 54 -8.05 0.42 6.27
C ASP A 54 -7.28 -0.87 6.62
N ILE A 55 -6.63 -1.50 5.63
CA ILE A 55 -6.00 -2.83 5.76
C ILE A 55 -4.57 -2.85 5.23
N ASP A 56 -3.92 -1.70 5.21
CA ASP A 56 -2.62 -1.53 4.59
C ASP A 56 -1.49 -2.25 5.35
N LEU A 57 -1.75 -2.76 6.56
CA LEU A 57 -0.77 -3.43 7.43
C LEU A 57 -1.19 -4.87 7.74
N VAL A 58 -0.23 -5.78 7.70
CA VAL A 58 -0.38 -7.18 8.14
C VAL A 58 0.72 -7.57 9.12
N LYS A 59 0.37 -8.43 10.07
CA LYS A 59 1.29 -9.04 11.02
C LYS A 59 2.06 -10.18 10.35
N HIS A 60 3.39 -10.12 10.40
CA HIS A 60 4.30 -11.14 9.89
C HIS A 60 5.13 -11.72 11.04
N LYS A 61 5.03 -13.04 11.23
CA LYS A 61 5.85 -13.80 12.19
C LYS A 61 7.21 -14.05 11.51
N VAL A 62 8.27 -13.37 11.97
CA VAL A 62 9.63 -13.69 11.53
C VAL A 62 10.03 -15.01 12.16
N MET A 63 10.34 -16.00 11.33
CA MET A 63 11.01 -17.22 11.78
C MET A 63 12.51 -16.90 11.89
N ASP A 64 13.07 -17.00 13.11
CA ASP A 64 14.51 -16.89 13.32
C ASP A 64 15.18 -18.17 12.80
N ASN A 65 15.99 -18.08 11.74
CA ASN A 65 16.79 -19.20 11.23
C ASN A 65 18.04 -19.52 12.09
N ASN A 66 18.07 -19.14 13.37
CA ASN A 66 19.24 -19.31 14.25
C ASN A 66 19.17 -20.55 15.15
N THR A 67 18.73 -21.69 14.60
CA THR A 67 19.07 -23.01 15.16
C THR A 67 19.40 -23.98 14.04
N GLN A 68 20.57 -23.81 13.41
CA GLN A 68 21.24 -24.91 12.71
C GLN A 68 22.71 -24.96 13.12
N ASN A 69 23.00 -25.80 14.12
CA ASN A 69 24.23 -26.55 14.18
C ASN A 69 23.84 -28.03 14.27
N GLN A 70 23.77 -28.72 13.12
CA GLN A 70 24.48 -29.98 12.84
C GLN A 70 23.92 -30.73 11.62
N SER A 71 24.88 -31.25 10.83
CA SER A 71 24.83 -32.28 9.78
C SER A 71 24.33 -31.91 8.37
N TYR A 72 25.24 -32.15 7.42
CA TYR A 72 25.10 -32.06 5.96
C TYR A 72 24.05 -33.02 5.40
N ASP A 73 23.24 -32.57 4.43
CA ASP A 73 23.07 -33.25 3.13
C ASP A 73 22.23 -32.41 2.13
N SER A 74 22.77 -32.32 0.90
CA SER A 74 22.15 -32.17 -0.43
C SER A 74 20.85 -31.36 -0.68
N ASN A 75 20.99 -30.36 -1.59
CA ASN A 75 20.08 -29.92 -2.67
C ASN A 75 18.56 -29.72 -2.42
N ASN A 76 18.14 -28.45 -2.62
CA ASN A 76 16.86 -27.90 -3.09
C ASN A 76 16.18 -26.94 -2.09
N ASN A 77 16.50 -25.64 -2.17
CA ASN A 77 15.71 -24.59 -1.49
C ASN A 77 14.60 -24.08 -2.42
N THR A 78 13.52 -24.84 -2.49
CA THR A 78 12.18 -24.27 -2.65
C THR A 78 11.71 -23.88 -1.25
N ASP A 79 11.56 -22.58 -0.98
CA ASP A 79 10.91 -22.10 0.24
C ASP A 79 9.42 -22.50 0.20
N GLU A 80 9.16 -23.73 0.63
CA GLU A 80 7.83 -24.33 0.66
C GLU A 80 7.06 -23.77 1.86
N TYR A 81 6.03 -22.99 1.56
CA TYR A 81 5.10 -22.43 2.54
C TYR A 81 4.24 -23.55 3.13
N SER A 82 4.57 -24.03 4.33
CA SER A 82 3.71 -24.95 5.06
C SER A 82 2.49 -24.20 5.60
N VAL A 83 1.36 -24.29 4.91
CA VAL A 83 0.05 -23.97 5.50
C VAL A 83 -0.22 -25.04 6.55
N SER A 84 -0.13 -24.69 7.83
CA SER A 84 -0.75 -25.52 8.86
C SER A 84 -2.27 -25.42 8.67
N GLU A 85 -2.88 -26.48 8.13
CA GLU A 85 -4.32 -26.62 7.87
C GLU A 85 -5.23 -26.61 9.13
N ASN A 86 -4.72 -26.18 10.28
CA ASN A 86 -5.42 -26.31 11.57
C ASN A 86 -5.71 -25.00 12.32
N ASP A 87 -5.74 -23.85 11.66
CA ASP A 87 -6.29 -22.62 12.27
C ASP A 87 -7.15 -21.83 11.28
N SER A 88 -8.36 -22.35 11.04
CA SER A 88 -9.42 -21.68 10.28
C SER A 88 -9.98 -20.40 10.94
N GLU A 89 -9.33 -19.88 11.99
CA GLU A 89 -9.78 -18.70 12.74
C GLU A 89 -8.66 -17.72 13.16
N GLU A 90 -7.50 -17.64 12.47
CA GLU A 90 -6.57 -16.52 12.69
C GLU A 90 -7.15 -15.24 12.05
N ARG A 91 -7.99 -14.59 12.86
CA ARG A 91 -8.60 -13.26 12.71
C ARG A 91 -7.72 -12.32 11.90
N ASN A 92 -8.29 -11.77 10.82
CA ASN A 92 -7.85 -10.50 10.24
C ASN A 92 -7.89 -9.44 11.35
N PHE A 93 -6.83 -9.29 12.14
CA PHE A 93 -6.70 -8.17 13.06
C PHE A 93 -6.41 -6.94 12.21
N VAL A 94 -7.47 -6.23 11.85
CA VAL A 94 -7.42 -4.84 11.43
C VAL A 94 -6.92 -4.07 12.65
N ILE A 95 -5.65 -3.67 12.64
CA ILE A 95 -5.06 -2.92 13.74
C ILE A 95 -5.42 -1.46 13.53
N HIS A 96 -6.07 -0.85 14.51
CA HIS A 96 -6.42 0.56 14.48
C HIS A 96 -5.13 1.39 14.60
N PRO A 97 -4.95 2.52 13.89
CA PRO A 97 -3.72 3.33 13.94
C PRO A 97 -3.27 3.73 15.36
N GLU A 98 -4.22 3.85 16.29
CA GLU A 98 -3.98 4.16 17.71
C GLU A 98 -3.25 3.04 18.48
N ASP A 99 -3.46 1.77 18.10
CA ASP A 99 -2.83 0.62 18.76
C ASP A 99 -1.31 0.56 18.49
N PHE A 100 -0.86 1.25 17.44
CA PHE A 100 0.55 1.35 17.04
C PHE A 100 1.39 2.11 18.06
N PHE A 101 0.88 3.22 18.62
CA PHE A 101 1.64 4.06 19.54
C PHE A 101 1.80 3.45 20.93
N ARG A 102 0.89 2.55 21.33
CA ARG A 102 0.89 1.93 22.66
C ARG A 102 1.97 0.87 22.85
N MET A 103 2.66 0.48 21.77
CA MET A 103 3.58 -0.66 21.75
C MET A 103 5.05 -0.29 21.97
N HIS A 104 5.36 0.99 22.20
CA HIS A 104 6.75 1.46 22.38
C HIS A 104 7.39 1.17 23.75
N SER A 105 6.67 0.50 24.66
CA SER A 105 7.21 0.04 25.94
C SER A 105 7.33 -1.47 25.93
N VAL A 106 8.44 -2.05 25.46
CA VAL A 106 8.69 -3.49 25.70
C VAL A 106 10.16 -3.79 26.01
N GLU A 107 10.32 -4.47 27.15
CA GLU A 107 11.50 -5.14 27.69
C GLU A 107 12.09 -6.20 26.76
N LYS A 108 13.34 -6.60 27.02
CA LYS A 108 14.07 -7.61 26.25
C LYS A 108 13.46 -9.01 26.40
N GLY A 109 13.04 -9.63 25.30
CA GLY A 109 12.71 -11.08 25.25
C GLY A 109 11.48 -11.47 24.44
N VAL A 110 10.69 -10.51 23.94
CA VAL A 110 9.46 -10.80 23.19
C VAL A 110 9.76 -10.93 21.69
N LYS A 111 9.28 -12.04 21.07
CA LYS A 111 9.27 -12.25 19.62
C LYS A 111 8.71 -11.00 18.95
N ARG A 112 9.51 -10.32 18.12
CA ARG A 112 9.07 -9.08 17.48
C ARG A 112 8.10 -9.44 16.36
N ASP A 113 6.83 -9.16 16.59
CA ASP A 113 5.85 -9.08 15.54
C ASP A 113 6.29 -7.97 14.57
N GLN A 114 6.60 -8.35 13.32
CA GLN A 114 6.90 -7.37 12.28
C GLN A 114 5.61 -7.06 11.54
N TYR A 115 5.32 -5.77 11.35
CA TYR A 115 4.19 -5.33 10.56
C TYR A 115 4.68 -4.96 9.17
N LEU A 116 4.08 -5.57 8.14
CA LEU A 116 4.43 -5.33 6.75
C LEU A 116 3.30 -4.60 6.04
N LYS A 117 3.67 -3.67 5.16
CA LYS A 117 2.72 -2.96 4.32
C LYS A 117 2.27 -3.85 3.16
N ILE A 118 0.96 -3.95 2.91
CA ILE A 118 0.42 -4.73 1.78
C ILE A 118 0.60 -3.96 0.47
N LEU A 119 0.25 -2.67 0.44
CA LEU A 119 0.46 -1.81 -0.74
C LEU A 119 1.91 -1.34 -0.78
N VAL A 120 2.60 -1.61 -1.88
CA VAL A 120 4.01 -1.27 -2.04
C VAL A 120 4.31 -0.64 -3.40
N GLY A 121 5.50 -0.05 -3.51
CA GLY A 121 5.92 0.79 -4.63
C GLY A 121 5.66 2.27 -4.36
N ASN A 122 5.46 3.06 -5.41
CA ASN A 122 5.20 4.50 -5.30
C ASN A 122 3.73 4.74 -4.91
N THR A 123 3.46 4.77 -3.60
CA THR A 123 2.12 5.06 -3.06
C THR A 123 1.79 6.55 -3.03
N VAL A 124 2.66 7.41 -3.53
CA VAL A 124 2.46 8.86 -3.60
C VAL A 124 2.65 9.29 -5.05
N SER A 125 1.72 10.10 -5.56
CA SER A 125 1.84 10.77 -6.85
C SER A 125 1.73 12.28 -6.63
N THR A 126 2.60 13.04 -7.29
CA THR A 126 2.42 14.48 -7.47
C THR A 126 1.43 14.75 -8.59
N ALA A 127 0.86 15.96 -8.61
CA ALA A 127 0.01 16.41 -9.68
C ALA A 127 0.81 16.75 -10.96
N SER A 128 0.17 16.62 -12.12
CA SER A 128 0.70 17.07 -13.41
C SER A 128 -0.42 17.60 -14.27
N VAL A 129 -0.22 18.75 -14.92
CA VAL A 129 -1.17 19.28 -15.92
C VAL A 129 -0.89 18.59 -17.25
N LEU A 130 -1.84 17.80 -17.74
CA LEU A 130 -1.75 17.06 -19.00
C LEU A 130 -3.01 17.28 -19.84
N PHE A 131 -2.98 16.90 -21.10
CA PHE A 131 -4.17 16.85 -21.96
C PHE A 131 -4.82 15.47 -21.87
N ASP A 132 -6.14 15.43 -21.77
CA ASP A 132 -6.90 14.19 -21.86
C ASP A 132 -7.12 13.74 -23.31
N LEU A 133 -7.88 12.66 -23.50
CA LEU A 133 -8.13 12.06 -24.83
C LEU A 133 -8.92 12.99 -25.77
N ASN A 134 -9.60 14.00 -25.24
CA ASN A 134 -10.32 14.99 -26.03
C ASN A 134 -9.45 16.22 -26.37
N GLY A 135 -8.23 16.28 -25.82
CA GLY A 135 -7.35 17.44 -25.94
C GLY A 135 -7.63 18.54 -24.91
N ASP A 136 -8.44 18.27 -23.89
CA ASP A 136 -8.72 19.23 -22.83
C ASP A 136 -7.67 19.14 -21.71
N PRO A 137 -7.19 20.27 -21.16
CA PRO A 137 -6.25 20.24 -20.05
C PRO A 137 -6.92 19.69 -18.78
N GLY A 138 -6.16 18.96 -17.96
CA GLY A 138 -6.59 18.42 -16.68
C GLY A 138 -5.43 18.26 -15.70
N ILE A 139 -5.72 18.27 -14.40
CA ILE A 139 -4.74 17.97 -13.35
C ILE A 139 -4.82 16.47 -13.05
N PHE A 140 -3.73 15.74 -13.28
CA PHE A 140 -3.67 14.29 -13.16
C PHE A 140 -2.68 13.81 -12.10
N PHE A 141 -3.02 12.69 -11.46
CA PHE A 141 -2.13 11.89 -10.61
C PHE A 141 -2.00 10.50 -11.22
N ILE A 142 -0.77 10.03 -11.42
CA ILE A 142 -0.49 8.78 -12.14
C ILE A 142 0.26 7.82 -11.21
N PHE A 143 -0.41 6.73 -10.85
CA PHE A 143 0.15 5.68 -10.02
C PHE A 143 0.64 4.51 -10.88
N TYR A 144 1.78 4.70 -11.54
CA TYR A 144 2.36 3.69 -12.43
C TYR A 144 3.04 2.53 -11.69
N ASP A 145 3.21 2.67 -10.38
CA ASP A 145 4.06 1.77 -9.59
C ASP A 145 3.40 1.32 -8.28
N LEU A 146 2.19 0.76 -8.35
CA LEU A 146 1.51 0.15 -7.19
C LEU A 146 1.53 -1.37 -7.29
N SER A 147 1.91 -2.09 -6.23
CA SER A 147 1.78 -3.56 -6.17
C SER A 147 1.19 -4.00 -4.83
N ILE A 148 0.52 -5.15 -4.83
CA ILE A 148 -0.15 -5.71 -3.66
C ILE A 148 0.52 -7.04 -3.30
N ARG A 149 1.07 -7.13 -2.09
CA ARG A 149 1.80 -8.32 -1.61
C ARG A 149 0.90 -9.50 -1.25
N LYS A 150 -0.33 -9.21 -0.82
CA LYS A 150 -1.32 -10.21 -0.36
C LYS A 150 -2.38 -10.44 -1.44
N ASP A 151 -2.84 -11.67 -1.57
CA ASP A 151 -4.04 -11.96 -2.36
C ASP A 151 -5.33 -11.57 -1.64
N GLY A 152 -6.32 -11.20 -2.43
CA GLY A 152 -7.64 -10.89 -1.93
C GLY A 152 -8.34 -9.87 -2.80
N LYS A 153 -9.53 -9.49 -2.35
CA LYS A 153 -10.31 -8.39 -2.93
C LYS A 153 -10.12 -7.16 -2.05
N PHE A 154 -9.71 -6.07 -2.67
CA PHE A 154 -9.39 -4.82 -1.99
C PHE A 154 -9.89 -3.64 -2.81
N LYS A 155 -9.93 -2.47 -2.19
CA LYS A 155 -10.13 -1.20 -2.88
C LYS A 155 -8.91 -0.31 -2.63
N LEU A 156 -8.54 0.46 -3.64
CA LEU A 156 -7.59 1.56 -3.46
C LEU A 156 -8.37 2.78 -2.96
N LYS A 157 -7.86 3.40 -1.92
CA LYS A 157 -8.31 4.69 -1.40
C LYS A 157 -7.26 5.72 -1.76
N PHE A 158 -7.70 6.83 -2.34
CA PHE A 158 -6.83 7.93 -2.73
C PHE A 158 -7.16 9.16 -1.89
N SER A 159 -6.16 9.68 -1.18
CA SER A 159 -6.29 10.85 -0.33
C SER A 159 -5.51 12.00 -0.96
N PHE A 160 -6.20 13.11 -1.23
CA PHE A 160 -5.59 14.33 -1.77
C PHE A 160 -5.09 15.24 -0.64
N PHE A 161 -3.93 15.86 -0.85
CA PHE A 161 -3.31 16.83 0.04
C PHE A 161 -2.72 17.99 -0.75
N THR A 162 -2.75 19.17 -0.14
CA THR A 162 -1.97 20.34 -0.57
C THR A 162 -0.99 20.67 0.54
N LEU A 163 0.29 20.80 0.21
CA LEU A 163 1.30 21.32 1.14
C LEU A 163 1.39 22.84 0.95
N GLN A 164 0.55 23.57 1.67
CA GLN A 164 0.68 25.03 1.79
C GLN A 164 1.14 25.39 3.20
N TRP A 165 2.14 26.27 3.27
CA TRP A 165 2.62 26.90 4.49
C TRP A 165 1.85 28.19 4.77
#